data_AF-A0A1Q6IE43-F1
#
_entry.id   AF-A0A1Q6IE43-F1
#
_cell.length_a   1.000
_cell.length_b   1.000
_cell.length_c   1.000
_cell.angle_alpha   90.00
_cell.angle_beta   90.00
_cell.angle_gamma   90.00
#
_symmetry.space_group_name_H-M   'P 1'
#
loop_
_entity.id
_entity.type
_entity.pdbx_description
1 polymer ?
#
loop_
_entity_poly.entity_id
_entity_poly.type
_entity_poly.pdbx_seq_one_letter_code
_entity_poly.pdbx_strand_id
1 'polypeptide(L)'
;MTISDFLVLVTIVLTLVTIAVSNNKKIWLYKFYKRDYCLLLGAVLCIHYLIGFPWFEQRGWIIPELVVKNGIPANIWAYIIAFLTLSYLIFIIGWRKNFPCSKHEDIIRYYKGLINGNICLLMEYLDDYHKDKIQQRNRIVNGVAKDEDNKMPFESKSSKPKKKTQNLNGEVLQKVIFLPEFIEKSSSINPVFFLECVYQLKTDTLCGAEDSIFFYFRNLLRTKSMGFVRELVEPLNYKENSNIEYELRGTLFLSLMFAYIDFVTKFKIYRAFGEEALLEANIGNRIFSLEVDEFHNHEYHQTSCYMCLRFYDILFHRLFASCDENREEIPFIYPYYLKLVCDSLLDKYHQYSARSYAMKYMDDVVDYIYQWLDCIARKGIISYTYDLVKILVQIHKEKTKHIYTLESVQQLIKAFLRFSRDYGKENAMVAVFWRYIEDLNRQEPQLLYLALKEESVSRETLFYEDFQKLVSGK
;
A
#
# COMPACT_ATOMS: atom_id res chain seq x y z
N MET A 1 -48.33 -24.91 -22.94
CA MET A 1 -47.20 -25.62 -22.35
C MET A 1 -47.58 -27.07 -22.16
N THR A 2 -46.85 -27.99 -22.77
CA THR A 2 -47.04 -29.44 -22.57
C THR A 2 -46.19 -29.93 -21.39
N ILE A 3 -46.42 -31.17 -20.94
CA ILE A 3 -45.60 -31.81 -19.91
C ILE A 3 -44.14 -31.94 -20.38
N SER A 4 -43.91 -32.20 -21.67
CA SER A 4 -42.57 -32.27 -22.25
C SER A 4 -41.82 -30.93 -22.11
N ASP A 5 -42.49 -29.82 -22.42
CA ASP A 5 -41.90 -28.48 -22.28
C ASP A 5 -41.54 -28.13 -20.82
N PHE A 6 -42.37 -28.59 -19.88
CA PHE A 6 -42.10 -28.43 -18.45
C PHE A 6 -40.85 -29.19 -18.01
N LEU A 7 -40.69 -30.43 -18.48
CA LEU A 7 -39.50 -31.22 -18.21
C LEU A 7 -38.25 -30.54 -18.76
N VAL A 8 -38.31 -29.98 -19.98
CA VAL A 8 -37.20 -29.22 -20.55
C VAL A 8 -36.80 -28.05 -19.66
N LEU A 9 -37.75 -27.28 -19.12
CA LEU A 9 -37.47 -26.17 -18.21
C LEU A 9 -36.78 -26.66 -16.93
N VAL A 10 -37.27 -27.76 -16.33
CA VAL A 10 -36.64 -28.36 -15.14
C VAL A 10 -35.21 -28.81 -15.45
N THR A 11 -35.00 -29.44 -16.61
CA THR A 11 -33.66 -29.85 -17.07
C THR A 11 -32.73 -28.64 -17.21
N ILE A 12 -33.18 -27.54 -17.82
CA ILE A 12 -32.37 -26.31 -17.95
C ILE A 12 -31.93 -25.79 -16.57
N VAL A 13 -32.85 -25.73 -15.59
CA VAL A 13 -32.54 -25.28 -14.22
C VAL A 13 -31.56 -26.23 -13.54
N LEU A 14 -31.76 -27.55 -13.66
CA LEU A 14 -30.85 -28.55 -13.12
C LEU A 14 -29.46 -28.44 -13.75
N THR A 15 -29.37 -28.25 -15.07
CA THR A 15 -28.11 -28.05 -15.78
C THR A 15 -27.39 -26.79 -15.27
N LEU A 16 -28.09 -25.68 -15.05
CA LEU A 16 -27.51 -24.46 -14.47
C LEU A 16 -26.94 -24.70 -13.06
N VAL A 17 -27.66 -25.44 -12.21
CA VAL A 17 -27.18 -25.80 -10.86
C VAL A 17 -25.96 -26.71 -10.95
N THR A 18 -25.98 -27.71 -11.82
CA THR A 18 -24.86 -28.63 -12.04
C THR A 18 -23.63 -27.87 -12.52
N ILE A 19 -23.77 -26.97 -13.50
CA ILE A 19 -22.68 -26.09 -13.97
C ILE A 19 -22.14 -25.23 -12.83
N ALA A 20 -23.02 -24.68 -11.98
CA ALA A 20 -22.61 -23.86 -10.85
C ALA A 20 -21.77 -24.65 -9.84
N VAL A 21 -22.12 -25.91 -9.59
CA VAL A 21 -21.41 -26.80 -8.66
C VAL A 21 -20.12 -27.35 -9.29
N SER A 22 -20.15 -27.76 -10.55
CA SER A 22 -19.02 -28.40 -11.23
C SER A 22 -17.89 -27.43 -11.57
N ASN A 23 -18.22 -26.17 -11.91
CA ASN A 23 -17.24 -25.21 -12.42
C ASN A 23 -16.80 -24.18 -11.37
N ASN A 24 -16.89 -24.51 -10.07
CA ASN A 24 -16.59 -23.57 -8.98
C ASN A 24 -17.34 -22.23 -9.11
N LYS A 25 -18.62 -22.26 -9.53
CA LYS A 25 -19.48 -21.06 -9.59
C LYS A 25 -20.57 -21.09 -8.51
N LYS A 26 -20.28 -21.71 -7.36
CA LYS A 26 -21.18 -21.77 -6.19
C LYS A 26 -21.59 -20.39 -5.70
N ILE A 27 -20.79 -19.34 -5.99
CA ILE A 27 -21.13 -17.95 -5.71
C ILE A 27 -22.49 -17.53 -6.31
N TRP A 28 -22.90 -18.12 -7.45
CA TRP A 28 -24.20 -17.85 -8.08
C TRP A 28 -25.37 -18.28 -7.18
N LEU A 29 -25.23 -19.40 -6.47
CA LEU A 29 -26.26 -19.91 -5.55
C LEU A 29 -26.39 -19.03 -4.30
N TYR A 30 -25.32 -18.34 -3.90
CA TYR A 30 -25.34 -17.44 -2.76
C TYR A 30 -26.05 -16.10 -3.04
N LYS A 31 -26.42 -15.79 -4.30
CA LYS A 31 -27.17 -14.57 -4.66
C LYS A 31 -28.68 -14.65 -4.34
N PHE A 32 -29.19 -15.85 -4.03
CA PHE A 32 -30.61 -16.10 -3.79
C PHE A 32 -31.01 -15.87 -2.33
N TYR A 33 -32.03 -15.03 -2.12
CA TYR A 33 -32.70 -14.85 -0.83
C TYR A 33 -33.72 -15.96 -0.59
N LYS A 34 -34.10 -16.17 0.68
CA LYS A 34 -35.22 -17.08 1.04
C LYS A 34 -36.49 -16.81 0.23
N ARG A 35 -36.79 -15.53 -0.02
CA ARG A 35 -37.95 -15.11 -0.84
C ARG A 35 -37.84 -15.56 -2.29
N ASP A 36 -36.63 -15.58 -2.86
CA ASP A 36 -36.42 -16.04 -4.24
C ASP A 36 -36.77 -17.52 -4.36
N TYR A 37 -36.35 -18.35 -3.40
CA TYR A 37 -36.72 -19.76 -3.35
C TYR A 37 -38.24 -19.95 -3.23
N CYS A 38 -38.92 -19.16 -2.39
CA CYS A 38 -40.38 -19.21 -2.29
C CYS A 38 -41.08 -18.79 -3.60
N LEU A 39 -40.58 -17.74 -4.27
CA LEU A 39 -41.13 -17.30 -5.56
C LEU A 39 -40.92 -18.35 -6.65
N LEU A 40 -39.75 -18.97 -6.71
CA LEU A 40 -39.46 -20.04 -7.67
C LEU A 40 -40.33 -21.27 -7.41
N LEU A 41 -40.49 -21.67 -6.14
CA LEU A 41 -41.37 -22.79 -5.77
C LEU A 41 -42.83 -22.48 -6.12
N GLY A 42 -43.30 -21.27 -5.80
CA GLY A 42 -44.63 -20.80 -6.16
C GLY A 42 -44.86 -20.81 -7.68
N ALA A 43 -43.89 -20.30 -8.45
CA ALA A 43 -43.95 -20.30 -9.91
C ALA A 43 -44.02 -21.72 -10.49
N VAL A 44 -43.23 -22.67 -9.98
CA VAL A 44 -43.27 -24.08 -10.39
C VAL A 44 -44.64 -24.70 -10.10
N LEU A 45 -45.21 -24.47 -8.92
CA LEU A 45 -46.54 -24.97 -8.56
C LEU A 45 -47.64 -24.34 -9.43
N CYS A 46 -47.55 -23.03 -9.72
CA CYS A 46 -48.48 -22.34 -10.61
C CYS A 46 -48.41 -22.88 -12.03
N ILE A 47 -47.20 -23.07 -12.58
CA ILE A 47 -47.02 -23.65 -13.92
C ILE A 47 -47.61 -25.07 -13.95
N HIS A 48 -47.35 -25.88 -12.93
CA HIS A 48 -47.88 -27.23 -12.85
C HIS A 48 -49.42 -27.26 -12.80
N TYR A 49 -50.03 -26.39 -11.99
CA TYR A 49 -51.48 -26.21 -11.93
C TYR A 49 -52.06 -25.81 -13.29
N LEU A 50 -51.44 -24.86 -13.99
CA LEU A 50 -51.90 -24.37 -15.29
C LEU A 50 -51.77 -25.41 -16.42
N ILE A 51 -50.75 -26.28 -16.37
CA ILE A 51 -50.60 -27.41 -17.30
C ILE A 51 -51.70 -28.45 -17.04
N GLY A 52 -51.96 -28.75 -15.76
CA GLY A 52 -53.01 -29.68 -15.34
C GLY A 52 -54.42 -29.10 -15.36
N PHE A 53 -54.59 -27.84 -15.76
CA PHE A 53 -55.86 -27.11 -15.64
C PHE A 53 -57.07 -27.84 -16.24
N PRO A 54 -57.00 -28.48 -17.43
CA PRO A 54 -58.14 -29.23 -17.97
C PRO A 54 -58.61 -30.38 -17.06
N TRP A 55 -57.68 -31.01 -16.33
CA TRP A 55 -57.99 -32.07 -15.39
C TRP A 55 -58.61 -31.53 -14.08
N PHE A 56 -58.14 -30.37 -13.61
CA PHE A 56 -58.71 -29.69 -12.44
C PHE A 56 -60.10 -29.14 -12.73
N GLU A 57 -60.32 -28.63 -13.94
CA GLU A 57 -61.61 -28.14 -14.43
C GLU A 57 -62.67 -29.25 -14.42
N GLN A 58 -62.31 -30.44 -14.92
CA GLN A 58 -63.19 -31.62 -14.89
C GLN A 58 -63.57 -32.08 -13.48
N ARG A 59 -62.74 -31.80 -12.47
CA ARG A 59 -62.95 -32.20 -11.06
C ARG A 59 -63.53 -31.09 -10.18
N GLY A 60 -63.80 -29.90 -10.75
CA GLY A 60 -64.33 -28.76 -10.01
C GLY A 60 -63.32 -28.12 -9.03
N TRP A 61 -62.03 -28.42 -9.13
CA TRP A 61 -60.98 -27.83 -8.29
C TRP A 61 -60.38 -26.58 -8.94
N ILE A 62 -61.27 -25.63 -9.24
CA ILE A 62 -60.96 -24.39 -9.93
C ILE A 62 -60.93 -23.27 -8.91
N ILE A 63 -59.96 -22.37 -9.03
CA ILE A 63 -59.95 -21.10 -8.28
C ILE A 63 -60.81 -20.11 -9.08
N PRO A 64 -62.04 -19.78 -8.63
CA PRO A 64 -63.01 -19.04 -9.44
C PRO A 64 -62.53 -17.65 -9.85
N GLU A 65 -61.74 -17.00 -9.00
CA GLU A 65 -61.21 -15.65 -9.19
C GLU A 65 -60.18 -15.57 -10.33
N LEU A 66 -59.61 -16.70 -10.76
CA LEU A 66 -58.60 -16.77 -11.81
C LEU A 66 -59.19 -17.10 -13.20
N VAL A 67 -60.49 -17.39 -13.30
CA VAL A 67 -61.14 -17.76 -14.56
C VAL A 67 -61.87 -16.56 -15.15
N VAL A 68 -61.32 -16.02 -16.24
CA VAL A 68 -61.93 -14.92 -17.00
C VAL A 68 -62.53 -15.47 -18.29
N LYS A 69 -63.82 -15.19 -18.53
CA LYS A 69 -64.48 -15.52 -19.80
C LYS A 69 -63.78 -14.81 -20.95
N ASN A 70 -63.37 -15.55 -21.98
CA ASN A 70 -62.56 -15.09 -23.12
C ASN A 70 -61.14 -14.59 -22.76
N GLY A 71 -60.59 -15.04 -21.63
CA GLY A 71 -59.21 -14.76 -21.24
C GLY A 71 -58.17 -15.58 -22.02
N ILE A 72 -56.89 -15.27 -21.79
CA ILE A 72 -55.77 -16.03 -22.35
C ILE A 72 -55.81 -17.48 -21.80
N PRO A 73 -55.66 -18.50 -22.67
CA PRO A 73 -55.60 -19.91 -22.27
C PRO A 73 -54.56 -20.22 -21.19
N ALA A 74 -54.91 -21.11 -20.24
CA ALA A 74 -54.04 -21.50 -19.13
C ALA A 74 -52.67 -22.04 -19.58
N ASN A 75 -52.63 -22.75 -20.70
CA ASN A 75 -51.41 -23.29 -21.30
C ASN A 75 -50.46 -22.19 -21.84
N ILE A 76 -50.99 -21.03 -22.25
CA ILE A 76 -50.21 -19.86 -22.68
C ILE A 76 -49.71 -19.10 -21.45
N TRP A 77 -50.56 -18.93 -20.42
CA TRP A 77 -50.12 -18.39 -19.14
C TRP A 77 -48.96 -19.18 -18.52
N ALA A 78 -49.00 -20.51 -18.62
CA ALA A 78 -47.89 -21.36 -18.18
C ALA A 78 -46.57 -21.01 -18.88
N TYR A 79 -46.58 -20.77 -20.20
CA TYR A 79 -45.39 -20.33 -20.93
C TYR A 79 -44.93 -18.93 -20.52
N ILE A 80 -45.86 -17.99 -20.30
CA ILE A 80 -45.53 -16.62 -19.87
C ILE A 80 -44.84 -16.67 -18.50
N ILE A 81 -45.41 -17.39 -17.53
CA ILE A 81 -44.82 -17.53 -16.19
C ILE A 81 -43.47 -18.26 -16.26
N ALA A 82 -43.36 -19.31 -17.08
CA ALA A 82 -42.10 -20.01 -17.31
C ALA A 82 -41.00 -19.09 -17.85
N PHE A 83 -41.32 -18.28 -18.88
CA PHE A 83 -40.39 -17.30 -19.46
C PHE A 83 -39.97 -16.23 -18.45
N LEU A 84 -40.92 -15.68 -17.68
CA LEU A 84 -40.63 -14.72 -16.62
C LEU A 84 -39.74 -15.33 -15.53
N THR A 85 -39.99 -16.58 -15.17
CA THR A 85 -39.18 -17.31 -14.17
C THR A 85 -37.76 -17.52 -14.66
N LEU A 86 -37.58 -17.93 -15.93
CA LEU A 86 -36.26 -18.10 -16.53
C LEU A 86 -35.50 -16.76 -16.62
N SER A 87 -36.19 -15.71 -17.06
CA SER A 87 -35.63 -14.35 -17.15
C SER A 87 -35.21 -13.84 -15.76
N TYR A 88 -36.01 -14.12 -14.73
CA TYR A 88 -35.69 -13.79 -13.35
C TYR A 88 -34.45 -14.53 -12.84
N LEU A 89 -34.32 -15.83 -13.13
CA LEU A 89 -33.13 -16.61 -12.80
C LEU A 89 -31.87 -16.04 -13.46
N ILE A 90 -31.93 -15.73 -14.76
CA ILE A 90 -30.82 -15.13 -15.51
C ILE A 90 -30.45 -13.77 -14.91
N PHE A 91 -31.44 -12.94 -14.56
CA PHE A 91 -31.21 -11.64 -13.92
C PHE A 91 -30.50 -11.78 -12.56
N ILE A 92 -30.92 -12.73 -11.71
CA ILE A 92 -30.26 -12.96 -10.41
C ILE A 92 -28.82 -13.40 -10.63
N ILE A 93 -28.59 -14.39 -11.49
CA ILE A 93 -27.25 -14.97 -11.68
C ILE A 93 -26.31 -13.95 -12.34
N GLY A 94 -26.75 -13.30 -13.41
CA GLY A 94 -25.93 -12.40 -14.23
C GLY A 94 -25.81 -10.99 -13.68
N TRP A 95 -26.91 -10.37 -13.21
CA TRP A 95 -26.94 -8.93 -12.96
C TRP A 95 -26.91 -8.54 -11.48
N ARG A 96 -27.40 -9.41 -10.58
CA ARG A 96 -27.41 -9.09 -9.15
C ARG A 96 -26.00 -9.13 -8.57
N LYS A 97 -25.54 -8.00 -8.03
CA LYS A 97 -24.23 -7.85 -7.36
C LYS A 97 -24.28 -7.92 -5.83
N ASN A 98 -25.46 -8.01 -5.23
CA ASN A 98 -25.63 -8.00 -3.78
C ASN A 98 -25.94 -9.40 -3.24
N PHE A 99 -25.42 -9.68 -2.04
CA PHE A 99 -25.60 -10.95 -1.36
C PHE A 99 -26.52 -10.82 -0.13
N PRO A 100 -27.32 -11.85 0.18
CA PRO A 100 -28.09 -11.92 1.41
C PRO A 100 -27.20 -12.02 2.66
N CYS A 101 -27.58 -11.33 3.74
CA CYS A 101 -26.88 -11.43 5.03
C CYS A 101 -26.77 -12.86 5.56
N SER A 102 -27.80 -13.68 5.32
CA SER A 102 -27.80 -15.10 5.71
C SER A 102 -26.73 -15.95 5.01
N LYS A 103 -26.08 -15.43 3.96
CA LYS A 103 -25.06 -16.13 3.18
C LYS A 103 -23.65 -15.58 3.37
N HIS A 104 -23.47 -14.54 4.18
CA HIS A 104 -22.15 -13.92 4.37
C HIS A 104 -21.09 -14.92 4.87
N GLU A 105 -21.42 -15.74 5.86
CA GLU A 105 -20.47 -16.73 6.41
C GLU A 105 -20.13 -17.83 5.39
N ASP A 106 -21.14 -18.32 4.66
CA ASP A 106 -20.96 -19.31 3.59
C ASP A 106 -20.03 -18.76 2.50
N ILE A 107 -20.20 -17.49 2.10
CA ILE A 107 -19.37 -16.81 1.10
C ILE A 107 -17.92 -16.70 1.59
N ILE A 108 -17.71 -16.27 2.83
CA ILE A 108 -16.35 -16.14 3.40
C ILE A 108 -15.67 -17.52 3.45
N ARG A 109 -16.38 -18.56 3.89
CA ARG A 109 -15.85 -19.94 3.90
C ARG A 109 -15.51 -20.43 2.49
N TYR A 110 -16.37 -20.12 1.53
CA TYR A 110 -16.15 -20.44 0.13
C TYR A 110 -14.92 -19.73 -0.45
N TYR A 111 -14.78 -18.42 -0.21
CA TYR A 111 -13.60 -17.65 -0.63
C TYR A 111 -12.31 -18.18 0.00
N LYS A 112 -12.32 -18.52 1.29
CA LYS A 112 -11.17 -19.18 1.94
C LYS A 112 -10.78 -20.49 1.25
N GLY A 113 -11.77 -21.29 0.83
CA GLY A 113 -11.53 -22.50 0.04
C GLY A 113 -10.88 -22.20 -1.32
N LEU A 114 -11.29 -21.11 -1.98
CA LEU A 114 -10.72 -20.71 -3.27
C LEU A 114 -9.26 -20.23 -3.18
N ILE A 115 -8.80 -19.70 -2.05
CA ILE A 115 -7.38 -19.32 -1.86
C ILE A 115 -6.45 -20.51 -2.16
N ASN A 116 -6.86 -21.71 -1.77
CA ASN A 116 -6.07 -22.93 -1.99
C ASN A 116 -6.43 -23.68 -3.28
N GLY A 117 -7.64 -23.48 -3.82
CA GLY A 117 -8.09 -24.16 -5.03
C GLY A 117 -7.90 -23.38 -6.33
N ASN A 118 -8.44 -22.16 -6.40
CA ASN A 118 -8.43 -21.34 -7.62
C ASN A 118 -8.44 -19.85 -7.24
N ILE A 119 -7.24 -19.33 -7.04
CA ILE A 119 -7.01 -17.93 -6.65
C ILE A 119 -7.42 -16.95 -7.75
N CYS A 120 -7.21 -17.28 -9.03
CA CYS A 120 -7.61 -16.42 -10.15
C CYS A 120 -9.12 -16.14 -10.12
N LEU A 121 -9.92 -17.20 -9.93
CA LEU A 121 -11.38 -17.08 -9.82
C LEU A 121 -11.81 -16.28 -8.59
N LEU A 122 -11.09 -16.41 -7.47
CA LEU A 122 -11.35 -15.57 -6.30
C LEU A 122 -11.08 -14.10 -6.61
N MET A 123 -9.96 -13.79 -7.28
CA MET A 123 -9.62 -12.42 -7.65
C MET A 123 -10.66 -11.81 -8.59
N GLU A 124 -11.14 -12.56 -9.59
CA GLU A 124 -12.27 -12.16 -10.45
C GLU A 124 -13.53 -11.83 -9.62
N TYR A 125 -13.92 -12.70 -8.68
CA TYR A 125 -15.07 -12.44 -7.83
C TYR A 125 -14.89 -11.25 -6.88
N LEU A 126 -13.68 -11.03 -6.37
CA LEU A 126 -13.39 -9.88 -5.53
C LEU A 126 -13.47 -8.58 -6.35
N ASP A 127 -12.96 -8.58 -7.58
CA ASP A 127 -13.05 -7.45 -8.52
C ASP A 127 -14.52 -7.13 -8.86
N ASP A 128 -15.29 -8.13 -9.29
CA ASP A 128 -16.67 -7.98 -9.76
C ASP A 128 -17.66 -7.51 -8.67
N TYR A 129 -17.49 -8.04 -7.45
CA TYR A 129 -18.51 -7.93 -6.39
C TYR A 129 -18.13 -7.05 -5.22
N HIS A 130 -16.84 -6.89 -4.92
CA HIS A 130 -16.38 -6.33 -3.64
C HIS A 130 -15.47 -5.11 -3.79
N LYS A 131 -14.56 -5.04 -4.76
CA LYS A 131 -13.53 -4.01 -4.87
C LYS A 131 -14.08 -2.58 -4.81
N ASP A 132 -15.03 -2.24 -5.66
CA ASP A 132 -15.65 -0.90 -5.67
C ASP A 132 -16.32 -0.56 -4.33
N LYS A 133 -16.98 -1.55 -3.71
CA LYS A 133 -17.68 -1.36 -2.43
C LYS A 133 -16.71 -1.22 -1.26
N ILE A 134 -15.58 -1.92 -1.32
CA ILE A 134 -14.49 -1.77 -0.35
C ILE A 134 -13.87 -0.38 -0.48
N GLN A 135 -13.55 0.06 -1.70
CA GLN A 135 -13.03 1.40 -1.96
C GLN A 135 -14.02 2.49 -1.51
N GLN A 136 -15.30 2.38 -1.87
CA GLN A 136 -16.33 3.31 -1.42
C GLN A 136 -16.46 3.36 0.11
N ARG A 137 -16.42 2.19 0.78
CA ARG A 137 -16.43 2.12 2.24
C ARG A 137 -15.22 2.83 2.84
N ASN A 138 -14.02 2.59 2.30
CA ASN A 138 -12.79 3.19 2.79
C ASN A 138 -12.87 4.73 2.70
N ARG A 139 -13.42 5.28 1.60
CA ARG A 139 -13.69 6.73 1.47
C ARG A 139 -14.61 7.27 2.55
N ILE A 140 -15.70 6.55 2.88
CA ILE A 140 -16.68 6.98 3.89
C ILE A 140 -16.07 6.96 5.29
N VAL A 141 -15.35 5.89 5.65
CA VAL A 141 -14.68 5.78 6.97
C VAL A 141 -13.69 6.94 7.17
N ASN A 142 -12.98 7.33 6.12
CA ASN A 142 -12.07 8.46 6.16
C ASN A 142 -12.77 9.82 6.33
N GLY A 143 -14.00 9.98 5.82
CA GLY A 143 -14.78 11.20 5.99
C GLY A 143 -15.30 11.35 7.42
N VAL A 144 -15.76 10.26 8.02
CA VAL A 144 -16.26 10.26 9.42
C VAL A 144 -15.14 10.53 10.41
N ALA A 145 -13.92 10.00 10.18
CA ALA A 145 -12.77 10.28 11.03
C ALA A 145 -12.41 11.78 11.07
N LYS A 146 -12.49 12.48 9.92
CA LYS A 146 -12.27 13.94 9.85
C LYS A 146 -13.30 14.76 10.62
N ASP A 147 -14.54 14.27 10.73
CA ASP A 147 -15.60 14.95 11.49
C ASP A 147 -15.51 14.69 13.00
N GLU A 148 -14.86 13.60 13.42
CA GLU A 148 -14.59 13.30 14.83
C GLU A 148 -13.35 14.02 15.35
N ASP A 149 -12.28 14.11 14.55
CA ASP A 149 -11.06 14.88 14.91
C ASP A 149 -11.34 16.39 15.07
N ASN A 150 -12.38 16.92 14.41
CA ASN A 150 -12.79 18.33 14.51
C ASN A 150 -13.78 18.63 15.65
N LYS A 151 -14.17 17.65 16.47
CA LYS A 151 -15.09 17.88 17.59
C LYS A 151 -14.31 18.04 18.90
N MET A 152 -14.49 19.20 19.55
CA MET A 152 -14.00 19.43 20.91
C MET A 152 -14.48 18.34 21.89
N PRO A 153 -13.71 18.02 22.96
CA PRO A 153 -13.91 16.82 23.78
C PRO A 153 -15.19 16.78 24.64
N PHE A 154 -16.07 17.76 24.54
CA PHE A 154 -17.25 17.90 25.40
C PHE A 154 -18.53 18.08 24.60
N GLU A 155 -18.92 17.05 23.86
CA GLU A 155 -20.33 16.85 23.51
C GLU A 155 -20.65 15.38 23.18
N SER A 156 -20.34 14.47 24.11
CA SER A 156 -20.83 13.08 24.02
C SER A 156 -22.29 13.00 24.46
N LYS A 157 -23.23 13.45 23.62
CA LYS A 157 -24.61 12.95 23.71
C LYS A 157 -24.56 11.48 23.32
N SER A 158 -24.94 10.63 24.27
CA SER A 158 -24.99 9.18 24.20
C SER A 158 -25.80 8.67 22.99
N SER A 159 -25.16 8.56 21.83
CA SER A 159 -25.71 7.79 20.72
C SER A 159 -25.57 6.32 21.08
N LYS A 160 -26.70 5.69 21.43
CA LYS A 160 -26.85 4.25 21.58
C LYS A 160 -26.07 3.51 20.48
N PRO A 161 -25.35 2.41 20.79
CA PRO A 161 -24.56 1.70 19.80
C PRO A 161 -25.49 1.23 18.68
N LYS A 162 -25.37 1.84 17.50
CA LYS A 162 -26.01 1.34 16.29
C LYS A 162 -25.52 -0.09 16.12
N LYS A 163 -26.44 -1.07 16.18
CA LYS A 163 -26.19 -2.49 15.91
C LYS A 163 -25.20 -2.59 14.75
N LYS A 164 -24.06 -3.26 14.94
CA LYS A 164 -23.07 -3.56 13.89
C LYS A 164 -23.81 -4.19 12.72
N THR A 165 -24.16 -3.40 11.72
CA THR A 165 -24.66 -3.92 10.45
C THR A 165 -23.49 -4.69 9.85
N GLN A 166 -23.60 -6.02 9.81
CA GLN A 166 -22.58 -6.90 9.20
C GLN A 166 -22.37 -6.48 7.74
N ASN A 167 -21.32 -5.70 7.50
CA ASN A 167 -20.94 -5.28 6.16
C ASN A 167 -20.05 -6.38 5.55
N LEU A 168 -20.61 -7.18 4.65
CA LEU A 168 -19.91 -8.26 3.97
C LEU A 168 -18.57 -7.81 3.40
N ASN A 169 -18.50 -6.62 2.79
CA ASN A 169 -17.27 -6.13 2.16
C ASN A 169 -16.16 -5.89 3.20
N GLY A 170 -16.54 -5.46 4.40
CA GLY A 170 -15.60 -5.34 5.50
C GLY A 170 -15.12 -6.66 6.06
N GLU A 171 -16.02 -7.65 6.12
CA GLU A 171 -15.64 -9.00 6.50
C GLU A 171 -14.77 -9.69 5.44
N VAL A 172 -15.04 -9.47 4.15
CA VAL A 172 -14.20 -9.96 3.05
C VAL A 172 -12.81 -9.34 3.13
N LEU A 173 -12.72 -8.03 3.36
CA LEU A 173 -11.43 -7.37 3.55
C LEU A 173 -10.63 -8.01 4.70
N GLN A 174 -11.23 -8.13 5.89
CA GLN A 174 -10.53 -8.60 7.09
C GLN A 174 -10.30 -10.11 7.14
N LYS A 175 -11.24 -10.92 6.63
CA LYS A 175 -11.20 -12.39 6.77
C LYS A 175 -10.73 -13.11 5.51
N VAL A 176 -10.55 -12.42 4.39
CA VAL A 176 -10.10 -13.00 3.11
C VAL A 176 -8.89 -12.24 2.57
N ILE A 177 -9.03 -10.93 2.30
CA ILE A 177 -7.96 -10.16 1.65
C ILE A 177 -6.73 -9.99 2.55
N PHE A 178 -6.93 -9.82 3.86
CA PHE A 178 -5.86 -9.68 4.85
C PHE A 178 -5.17 -11.00 5.24
N LEU A 179 -5.62 -12.14 4.71
CA LEU A 179 -4.96 -13.42 4.97
C LEU A 179 -3.59 -13.49 4.28
N PRO A 180 -2.52 -13.91 4.98
CA PRO A 180 -1.19 -14.04 4.37
C PRO A 180 -1.18 -14.92 3.12
N GLU A 181 -1.92 -16.04 3.12
CA GLU A 181 -1.98 -16.95 1.98
C GLU A 181 -2.64 -16.31 0.75
N PHE A 182 -3.61 -15.43 0.97
CA PHE A 182 -4.20 -14.65 -0.12
C PHE A 182 -3.19 -13.64 -0.65
N ILE A 183 -2.51 -12.90 0.23
CA ILE A 183 -1.53 -11.88 -0.15
C ILE A 183 -0.41 -12.50 -0.97
N GLU A 184 0.17 -13.61 -0.53
CA GLU A 184 1.27 -14.29 -1.21
C GLU A 184 0.86 -14.75 -2.63
N LYS A 185 -0.28 -15.45 -2.74
CA LYS A 185 -0.76 -16.02 -4.01
C LYS A 185 -1.31 -14.98 -4.97
N SER A 186 -2.01 -13.96 -4.47
CA SER A 186 -2.50 -12.88 -5.33
C SER A 186 -1.33 -12.04 -5.84
N SER A 187 -0.30 -11.81 -5.01
CA SER A 187 0.85 -11.00 -5.39
C SER A 187 1.70 -11.63 -6.50
N SER A 188 1.74 -12.97 -6.58
CA SER A 188 2.46 -13.66 -7.65
C SER A 188 1.74 -13.60 -9.00
N ILE A 189 0.41 -13.42 -9.01
CA ILE A 189 -0.41 -13.37 -10.23
C ILE A 189 -0.62 -11.94 -10.70
N ASN A 190 -1.13 -11.08 -9.81
CA ASN A 190 -1.31 -9.66 -10.05
C ASN A 190 -0.88 -8.89 -8.80
N PRO A 191 0.40 -8.47 -8.73
CA PRO A 191 0.95 -7.81 -7.55
C PRO A 191 0.27 -6.48 -7.21
N VAL A 192 -0.44 -5.84 -8.14
CA VAL A 192 -1.15 -4.57 -7.88
C VAL A 192 -2.50 -4.77 -7.18
N PHE A 193 -3.13 -5.94 -7.33
CA PHE A 193 -4.52 -6.17 -6.91
C PHE A 193 -4.78 -5.87 -5.43
N PHE A 194 -3.91 -6.36 -4.54
CA PHE A 194 -4.03 -6.10 -3.11
C PHE A 194 -3.97 -4.61 -2.81
N LEU A 195 -3.01 -3.90 -3.40
CA LEU A 195 -2.84 -2.46 -3.22
C LEU A 195 -4.08 -1.67 -3.66
N GLU A 196 -4.70 -2.04 -4.79
CA GLU A 196 -5.95 -1.42 -5.25
C GLU A 196 -7.12 -1.57 -4.27
N CYS A 197 -7.11 -2.62 -3.44
CA CYS A 197 -8.12 -2.83 -2.42
C CYS A 197 -7.90 -1.93 -1.19
N VAL A 198 -6.65 -1.59 -0.88
CA VAL A 198 -6.26 -1.01 0.42
C VAL A 198 -5.72 0.42 0.37
N TYR A 199 -5.26 0.93 -0.78
CA TYR A 199 -4.56 2.23 -0.88
C TYR A 199 -5.36 3.44 -0.40
N GLN A 200 -6.70 3.32 -0.33
CA GLN A 200 -7.58 4.38 0.16
C GLN A 200 -7.79 4.34 1.69
N LEU A 201 -7.16 3.41 2.41
CA LEU A 201 -7.25 3.37 3.88
C LEU A 201 -6.45 4.54 4.48
N LYS A 202 -7.08 5.35 5.34
CA LYS A 202 -6.40 6.44 6.08
C LYS A 202 -6.44 6.28 7.60
N THR A 203 -6.98 5.16 8.08
CA THR A 203 -7.07 4.83 9.50
C THR A 203 -6.60 3.40 9.73
N ASP A 204 -5.84 3.21 10.79
CA ASP A 204 -5.35 1.92 11.32
C ASP A 204 -6.43 1.15 12.11
N THR A 205 -7.63 1.71 12.23
CA THR A 205 -8.75 1.16 13.02
C THR A 205 -9.25 -0.22 12.56
N LEU A 206 -8.85 -0.67 11.37
CA LEU A 206 -9.14 -2.03 10.89
C LEU A 206 -8.12 -3.02 11.46
N CYS A 207 -8.59 -3.87 12.39
CA CYS A 207 -7.80 -4.97 12.94
C CYS A 207 -7.10 -5.79 11.83
N GLY A 208 -5.78 -5.97 11.98
CA GLY A 208 -4.92 -6.71 11.05
C GLY A 208 -4.44 -5.93 9.83
N ALA A 209 -4.92 -4.70 9.58
CA ALA A 209 -4.54 -3.95 8.38
C ALA A 209 -3.05 -3.59 8.33
N GLU A 210 -2.47 -3.10 9.43
CA GLU A 210 -1.03 -2.77 9.51
C GLU A 210 -0.17 -4.00 9.21
N ASP A 211 -0.43 -5.12 9.88
CA ASP A 211 0.34 -6.36 9.68
C ASP A 211 0.20 -6.91 8.25
N SER A 212 -1.00 -6.89 7.68
CA SER A 212 -1.24 -7.37 6.32
C SER A 212 -0.58 -6.49 5.26
N ILE A 213 -0.64 -5.16 5.41
CA ILE A 213 0.02 -4.22 4.51
C ILE A 213 1.55 -4.37 4.63
N PHE A 214 2.07 -4.44 5.85
CA PHE A 214 3.48 -4.72 6.10
C PHE A 214 3.92 -6.04 5.44
N PHE A 215 3.17 -7.12 5.63
CA PHE A 215 3.45 -8.42 5.02
C PHE A 215 3.44 -8.36 3.49
N TYR A 216 2.48 -7.65 2.89
CA TYR A 216 2.40 -7.46 1.44
C TYR A 216 3.65 -6.78 0.86
N PHE A 217 4.08 -5.63 1.41
CA PHE A 217 5.27 -4.95 0.91
C PHE A 217 6.53 -5.78 1.13
N ARG A 218 6.64 -6.46 2.26
CA ARG A 218 7.72 -7.40 2.55
C ARG A 218 7.77 -8.54 1.52
N ASN A 219 6.61 -9.09 1.15
CA ASN A 219 6.50 -10.12 0.14
C ASN A 219 6.93 -9.61 -1.26
N LEU A 220 6.52 -8.40 -1.65
CA LEU A 220 6.92 -7.80 -2.93
C LEU A 220 8.43 -7.58 -3.02
N LEU A 221 9.06 -7.12 -1.94
CA LEU A 221 10.51 -6.90 -1.87
C LEU A 221 11.26 -8.23 -1.97
N ARG A 222 10.84 -9.26 -1.22
CA ARG A 222 11.47 -10.58 -1.22
C ARG A 222 11.37 -11.30 -2.57
N THR A 223 10.18 -11.24 -3.18
CA THR A 223 9.93 -11.86 -4.48
C THR A 223 10.47 -11.04 -5.65
N LYS A 224 10.97 -9.82 -5.38
CA LYS A 224 11.45 -8.86 -6.38
C LYS A 224 10.47 -8.71 -7.55
N SER A 225 9.20 -8.46 -7.22
CA SER A 225 8.14 -8.33 -8.22
C SER A 225 8.53 -7.34 -9.32
N MET A 226 8.64 -7.83 -10.57
CA MET A 226 9.29 -7.09 -11.68
C MET A 226 8.67 -5.70 -11.90
N GLY A 227 7.34 -5.59 -11.88
CA GLY A 227 6.64 -4.32 -12.08
C GLY A 227 6.90 -3.32 -10.94
N PHE A 228 6.91 -3.80 -9.71
CA PHE A 228 7.15 -2.97 -8.52
C PHE A 228 8.61 -2.50 -8.44
N VAL A 229 9.57 -3.42 -8.66
CA VAL A 229 11.00 -3.10 -8.64
C VAL A 229 11.35 -2.11 -9.75
N ARG A 230 10.81 -2.32 -10.96
CA ARG A 230 11.03 -1.43 -12.09
C ARG A 230 10.60 0.00 -11.77
N GLU A 231 9.38 0.18 -11.26
CA GLU A 231 8.88 1.53 -10.93
C GLU A 231 9.70 2.22 -9.83
N LEU A 232 10.24 1.48 -8.85
CA LEU A 232 11.09 2.03 -7.80
C LEU A 232 12.49 2.45 -8.29
N VAL A 233 13.05 1.70 -9.24
CA VAL A 233 14.44 1.86 -9.67
C VAL A 233 14.58 2.81 -10.87
N GLU A 234 13.58 2.87 -11.74
CA GLU A 234 13.62 3.77 -12.89
C GLU A 234 13.75 5.24 -12.46
N PRO A 235 14.48 6.07 -13.24
CA PRO A 235 14.61 7.49 -12.93
C PRO A 235 13.24 8.16 -13.03
N LEU A 236 12.94 8.98 -12.02
CA LEU A 236 11.70 9.76 -11.95
C LEU A 236 12.00 11.21 -12.33
N ASN A 237 11.11 11.81 -13.12
CA ASN A 237 11.18 13.23 -13.40
C ASN A 237 10.47 14.02 -12.30
N TYR A 238 10.95 15.22 -12.01
CA TYR A 238 10.17 16.17 -11.21
C TYR A 238 9.00 16.72 -12.01
N LYS A 239 7.91 17.11 -11.33
CA LYS A 239 6.81 17.82 -11.99
C LYS A 239 7.31 19.14 -12.60
N GLU A 240 6.76 19.50 -13.76
CA GLU A 240 7.03 20.80 -14.41
C GLU A 240 6.91 21.95 -13.41
N ASN A 241 7.95 22.80 -13.34
CA ASN A 241 8.10 23.93 -12.43
C ASN A 241 8.23 23.59 -10.92
N SER A 242 8.53 22.34 -10.57
CA SER A 242 8.89 21.96 -9.20
C SER A 242 10.26 21.28 -9.16
N ASN A 243 11.06 21.57 -8.14
CA ASN A 243 12.31 20.86 -7.85
C ASN A 243 12.18 20.00 -6.57
N ILE A 244 10.94 19.64 -6.21
CA ILE A 244 10.62 19.04 -4.90
C ILE A 244 9.71 17.82 -5.06
N GLU A 245 8.81 17.77 -6.05
CA GLU A 245 7.86 16.66 -6.16
C GLU A 245 8.10 15.85 -7.43
N TYR A 246 8.29 14.53 -7.27
CA TYR A 246 8.35 13.61 -8.40
C TYR A 246 7.00 13.44 -9.09
N GLU A 247 7.02 13.47 -10.41
CA GLU A 247 5.92 13.04 -11.24
C GLU A 247 5.84 11.50 -11.24
N LEU A 248 4.75 10.99 -10.67
CA LEU A 248 4.46 9.54 -10.63
C LEU A 248 3.50 9.11 -11.75
N ARG A 249 3.33 9.96 -12.78
CA ARG A 249 2.45 9.62 -13.89
C ARG A 249 3.06 8.46 -14.67
N GLY A 250 2.31 7.38 -14.83
CA GLY A 250 2.77 6.17 -15.51
C GLY A 250 3.37 5.10 -14.59
N THR A 251 3.51 5.37 -13.28
CA THR A 251 3.94 4.40 -12.28
C THR A 251 2.75 3.97 -11.42
N LEU A 252 2.17 2.81 -11.70
CA LEU A 252 0.91 2.37 -11.09
C LEU A 252 1.08 2.04 -9.60
N PHE A 253 2.13 1.31 -9.22
CA PHE A 253 2.43 1.02 -7.81
C PHE A 253 2.73 2.31 -7.04
N LEU A 254 3.63 3.14 -7.56
CA LEU A 254 4.02 4.36 -6.85
C LEU A 254 2.85 5.34 -6.75
N SER A 255 2.04 5.47 -7.80
CA SER A 255 0.83 6.30 -7.78
C SER A 255 -0.18 5.84 -6.73
N LEU A 256 -0.39 4.53 -6.58
CA LEU A 256 -1.31 4.00 -5.57
C LEU A 256 -0.72 4.11 -4.16
N MET A 257 0.54 3.73 -3.98
CA MET A 257 1.23 3.77 -2.69
C MET A 257 1.31 5.19 -2.13
N PHE A 258 1.66 6.17 -2.97
CA PHE A 258 1.75 7.59 -2.59
C PHE A 258 0.50 8.40 -2.93
N ALA A 259 -0.64 7.75 -3.22
CA ALA A 259 -1.92 8.43 -3.43
C ALA A 259 -2.30 9.30 -2.21
N TYR A 260 -1.99 8.79 -1.01
CA TYR A 260 -2.12 9.51 0.25
C TYR A 260 -0.89 9.25 1.11
N ILE A 261 -0.19 10.30 1.51
CA ILE A 261 0.99 10.17 2.38
C ILE A 261 0.66 9.45 3.69
N ASP A 262 -0.55 9.68 4.22
CA ASP A 262 -1.06 9.04 5.44
C ASP A 262 -1.13 7.50 5.32
N PHE A 263 -1.37 6.96 4.12
CA PHE A 263 -1.36 5.51 3.91
C PHE A 263 0.04 4.95 4.16
N VAL A 264 1.07 5.66 3.68
CA VAL A 264 2.47 5.25 3.85
C VAL A 264 2.94 5.39 5.29
N THR A 265 2.58 6.49 5.95
CA THR A 265 3.06 6.82 7.30
C THR A 265 2.29 6.08 8.39
N LYS A 266 0.94 6.04 8.35
CA LYS A 266 0.14 5.38 9.40
C LYS A 266 0.30 3.86 9.39
N PHE A 267 0.38 3.24 8.21
CA PHE A 267 0.64 1.79 8.10
C PHE A 267 2.14 1.44 8.12
N LYS A 268 2.99 2.43 8.42
CA LYS A 268 4.44 2.27 8.60
C LYS A 268 5.09 1.47 7.47
N ILE A 269 4.73 1.75 6.21
CA ILE A 269 5.27 1.04 5.05
C ILE A 269 6.80 1.14 5.01
N TYR A 270 7.36 2.27 5.46
CA TYR A 270 8.81 2.48 5.62
C TYR A 270 9.51 1.41 6.47
N ARG A 271 8.78 0.76 7.39
CA ARG A 271 9.27 -0.36 8.20
C ARG A 271 9.55 -1.60 7.35
N ALA A 272 8.68 -1.91 6.38
CA ALA A 272 8.86 -3.09 5.52
C ALA A 272 10.13 -2.94 4.66
N PHE A 273 10.33 -1.76 4.07
CA PHE A 273 11.55 -1.44 3.31
C PHE A 273 12.80 -1.45 4.20
N GLY A 274 12.73 -0.80 5.36
CA GLY A 274 13.85 -0.73 6.29
C GLY A 274 14.28 -2.09 6.84
N GLU A 275 13.33 -2.93 7.27
CA GLU A 275 13.63 -4.26 7.81
C GLU A 275 14.19 -5.21 6.75
N GLU A 276 13.68 -5.18 5.51
CA GLU A 276 14.21 -6.06 4.45
C GLU A 276 15.58 -5.60 3.94
N ALA A 277 15.84 -4.28 3.85
CA ALA A 277 17.16 -3.77 3.56
C ALA A 277 18.18 -4.16 4.65
N LEU A 278 17.81 -3.99 5.92
CA LEU A 278 18.68 -4.36 7.03
C LEU A 278 18.93 -5.87 7.08
N LEU A 279 17.93 -6.68 6.75
CA LEU A 279 18.07 -8.13 6.66
C LEU A 279 19.06 -8.53 5.54
N GLU A 280 18.96 -7.93 4.36
CA GLU A 280 19.91 -8.18 3.26
C GLU A 280 21.34 -7.78 3.63
N ALA A 281 21.52 -6.59 4.22
CA ALA A 281 22.81 -6.13 4.72
C ALA A 281 23.39 -7.11 5.77
N ASN A 282 22.56 -7.56 6.71
CA ASN A 282 22.93 -8.50 7.77
C ASN A 282 23.20 -9.93 7.31
N ILE A 283 22.59 -10.40 6.21
CA ILE A 283 22.90 -11.72 5.65
C ILE A 283 24.22 -11.66 4.88
N GLY A 284 24.50 -10.52 4.24
CA GLY A 284 25.73 -10.28 3.50
C GLY A 284 25.60 -10.70 2.03
N ASN A 285 24.94 -9.84 1.23
CA ASN A 285 24.89 -10.00 -0.21
C ASN A 285 26.25 -9.69 -0.87
N ARG A 286 26.77 -10.62 -1.69
CA ARG A 286 28.10 -10.52 -2.30
C ARG A 286 28.29 -9.28 -3.17
N ILE A 287 27.21 -8.75 -3.75
CA ILE A 287 27.24 -7.52 -4.57
C ILE A 287 27.96 -6.38 -3.87
N PHE A 288 27.77 -6.23 -2.55
CA PHE A 288 28.36 -5.14 -1.75
C PHE A 288 29.89 -5.23 -1.60
N SER A 289 30.47 -6.41 -1.82
CA SER A 289 31.93 -6.61 -1.84
C SER A 289 32.58 -6.33 -3.19
N LEU A 290 31.79 -6.29 -4.27
CA LEU A 290 32.29 -6.08 -5.63
C LEU A 290 32.69 -4.61 -5.83
N GLU A 291 33.69 -4.38 -6.67
CA GLU A 291 34.02 -3.03 -7.13
C GLU A 291 32.91 -2.49 -8.04
N VAL A 292 32.69 -1.18 -7.94
CA VAL A 292 31.70 -0.47 -8.74
C VAL A 292 32.14 -0.47 -10.20
N ASP A 293 31.28 -0.99 -11.05
CA ASP A 293 31.41 -1.00 -12.50
C ASP A 293 30.03 -0.91 -13.16
N GLU A 294 29.98 -0.67 -14.47
CA GLU A 294 28.68 -0.56 -15.17
C GLU A 294 27.94 -1.91 -15.25
N PHE A 295 28.66 -3.02 -15.22
CA PHE A 295 28.10 -4.37 -15.42
C PHE A 295 27.20 -4.80 -14.25
N HIS A 296 27.59 -4.47 -13.02
CA HIS A 296 26.87 -4.90 -11.82
C HIS A 296 25.87 -3.84 -11.31
N ASN A 297 25.78 -2.66 -11.93
CA ASN A 297 24.86 -1.59 -11.50
C ASN A 297 23.40 -2.06 -11.51
N HIS A 298 23.02 -2.90 -12.47
CA HIS A 298 21.68 -3.46 -12.53
C HIS A 298 21.39 -4.36 -11.32
N GLU A 299 22.34 -5.22 -10.93
CA GLU A 299 22.21 -6.09 -9.76
C GLU A 299 22.17 -5.29 -8.46
N TYR A 300 23.01 -4.24 -8.37
CA TYR A 300 23.01 -3.30 -7.25
C TYR A 300 21.65 -2.61 -7.09
N HIS A 301 21.05 -2.12 -8.19
CA HIS A 301 19.73 -1.50 -8.14
C HIS A 301 18.60 -2.47 -7.77
N GLN A 302 18.82 -3.77 -7.96
CA GLN A 302 17.89 -4.82 -7.53
C GLN A 302 18.09 -5.26 -6.07
N THR A 303 18.98 -4.62 -5.30
CA THR A 303 19.11 -4.89 -3.86
C THR A 303 17.97 -4.25 -3.07
N SER A 304 17.54 -4.91 -2.00
CA SER A 304 16.59 -4.35 -1.03
C SER A 304 17.15 -3.09 -0.38
N CYS A 305 18.47 -3.02 -0.17
CA CYS A 305 19.14 -1.80 0.31
C CYS A 305 18.89 -0.60 -0.62
N TYR A 306 19.15 -0.74 -1.93
CA TYR A 306 18.93 0.33 -2.90
C TYR A 306 17.44 0.67 -3.03
N MET A 307 16.55 -0.32 -3.09
CA MET A 307 15.10 -0.09 -3.13
C MET A 307 14.60 0.68 -1.91
N CYS A 308 15.14 0.39 -0.72
CA CYS A 308 14.84 1.12 0.50
C CYS A 308 15.28 2.59 0.40
N LEU A 309 16.49 2.85 -0.09
CA LEU A 309 16.98 4.21 -0.31
C LEU A 309 16.08 4.98 -1.29
N ARG A 310 15.74 4.38 -2.44
CA ARG A 310 14.82 4.97 -3.43
C ARG A 310 13.42 5.21 -2.86
N PHE A 311 12.92 4.30 -2.04
CA PHE A 311 11.66 4.49 -1.35
C PHE A 311 11.70 5.70 -0.41
N TYR A 312 12.74 5.84 0.42
CA TYR A 312 12.90 7.00 1.30
C TYR A 312 13.01 8.29 0.50
N ASP A 313 13.72 8.27 -0.64
CA ASP A 313 13.83 9.43 -1.51
C ASP A 313 12.48 9.92 -2.02
N ILE A 314 11.66 9.01 -2.56
CA ILE A 314 10.30 9.36 -3.03
C ILE A 314 9.43 9.81 -1.85
N LEU A 315 9.53 9.12 -0.71
CA LEU A 315 8.75 9.42 0.50
C LEU A 315 9.06 10.83 1.01
N PHE A 316 10.33 11.21 1.14
CA PHE A 316 10.73 12.52 1.64
C PHE A 316 10.28 13.65 0.69
N HIS A 317 10.55 13.51 -0.60
CA HIS A 317 10.09 14.49 -1.60
C HIS A 317 8.56 14.65 -1.58
N ARG A 318 7.80 13.56 -1.44
CA ARG A 318 6.33 13.61 -1.30
C ARG A 318 5.88 14.23 0.02
N LEU A 319 6.55 13.90 1.12
CA LEU A 319 6.25 14.43 2.44
C LEU A 319 6.43 15.96 2.44
N PHE A 320 7.59 16.45 1.96
CA PHE A 320 7.91 17.88 1.92
C PHE A 320 7.04 18.65 0.92
N ALA A 321 6.70 18.04 -0.22
CA ALA A 321 5.73 18.62 -1.15
C ALA A 321 4.33 18.77 -0.52
N SER A 322 3.95 17.86 0.38
CA SER A 322 2.66 17.88 1.09
C SER A 322 2.63 18.76 2.35
N CYS A 323 3.76 19.35 2.73
CA CYS A 323 3.83 20.31 3.83
C CYS A 323 3.52 21.70 3.27
N ASP A 324 2.26 22.12 3.40
CA ASP A 324 1.91 23.55 3.33
C ASP A 324 2.40 24.26 4.59
N GLU A 325 2.65 25.57 4.52
CA GLU A 325 3.05 26.41 5.67
C GLU A 325 2.08 26.31 6.87
N ASN A 326 0.86 25.79 6.66
CA ASN A 326 -0.22 25.69 7.64
C ASN A 326 -0.51 24.26 8.15
N ARG A 327 0.34 23.25 7.86
CA ARG A 327 0.14 21.90 8.42
C ARG A 327 0.68 21.84 9.85
N GLU A 328 -0.20 21.70 10.84
CA GLU A 328 0.17 21.70 12.27
C GLU A 328 1.04 20.51 12.68
N GLU A 329 0.97 19.36 11.99
CA GLU A 329 1.79 18.18 12.29
C GLU A 329 2.29 17.47 11.03
N ILE A 330 3.61 17.23 10.98
CA ILE A 330 4.25 16.42 9.94
C ILE A 330 4.26 14.96 10.41
N PRO A 331 3.70 14.00 9.66
CA PRO A 331 3.57 12.62 10.12
C PRO A 331 4.93 11.96 10.33
N PHE A 332 5.12 11.29 11.48
CA PHE A 332 6.35 10.61 11.89
C PHE A 332 6.77 9.49 10.92
N ILE A 333 8.06 9.47 10.56
CA ILE A 333 8.73 8.37 9.84
C ILE A 333 10.06 8.05 10.53
N TYR A 334 10.61 6.85 10.29
CA TYR A 334 11.81 6.38 10.98
C TYR A 334 13.02 6.25 10.02
N PRO A 335 13.70 7.35 9.66
CA PRO A 335 14.83 7.32 8.72
C PRO A 335 16.06 6.57 9.25
N TYR A 336 16.09 6.26 10.55
CA TYR A 336 17.20 5.58 11.21
C TYR A 336 17.48 4.17 10.64
N TYR A 337 16.57 3.58 9.86
CA TYR A 337 16.87 2.38 9.06
C TYR A 337 18.04 2.59 8.08
N LEU A 338 18.16 3.77 7.46
CA LEU A 338 19.28 4.08 6.55
C LEU A 338 20.62 3.92 7.27
N LYS A 339 20.71 4.46 8.48
CA LYS A 339 21.88 4.34 9.36
C LYS A 339 22.17 2.88 9.72
N LEU A 340 21.15 2.11 10.11
CA LEU A 340 21.34 0.70 10.48
C LEU A 340 21.85 -0.15 9.32
N VAL A 341 21.36 0.10 8.10
CA VAL A 341 21.86 -0.55 6.88
C VAL A 341 23.32 -0.18 6.64
N CYS A 342 23.64 1.11 6.72
CA CYS A 342 24.99 1.63 6.60
C CYS A 342 25.97 0.97 7.58
N ASP A 343 25.64 0.93 8.87
CA ASP A 343 26.47 0.28 9.91
C ASP A 343 26.70 -1.21 9.59
N SER A 344 25.63 -1.94 9.23
CA SER A 344 25.70 -3.37 8.91
C SER A 344 26.60 -3.63 7.70
N LEU A 345 26.51 -2.78 6.66
CA LEU A 345 27.37 -2.88 5.49
C LEU A 345 28.82 -2.56 5.84
N LEU A 346 29.10 -1.56 6.69
CA LEU A 346 30.46 -1.26 7.10
C LEU A 346 31.08 -2.41 7.90
N ASP A 347 30.38 -2.93 8.92
CA ASP A 347 30.86 -4.07 9.70
C ASP A 347 31.17 -5.27 8.80
N LYS A 348 30.27 -5.55 7.84
CA LYS A 348 30.37 -6.52 6.74
C LYS A 348 31.63 -6.38 5.86
N TYR A 349 31.75 -5.19 5.32
CA TYR A 349 32.45 -4.98 4.05
C TYR A 349 33.61 -3.97 4.16
N HIS A 350 33.96 -3.54 5.38
CA HIS A 350 35.09 -2.62 5.63
C HIS A 350 36.44 -3.12 5.10
N GLN A 351 36.62 -4.44 4.90
CA GLN A 351 37.87 -5.01 4.38
C GLN A 351 38.00 -4.92 2.85
N TYR A 352 36.95 -4.47 2.15
CA TYR A 352 36.94 -4.36 0.69
C TYR A 352 37.39 -2.97 0.20
N SER A 353 37.52 -2.84 -1.12
CA SER A 353 37.95 -1.63 -1.83
C SER A 353 37.11 -0.40 -1.47
N ALA A 354 37.75 0.78 -1.43
CA ALA A 354 37.07 2.07 -1.31
C ALA A 354 36.09 2.33 -2.48
N ARG A 355 36.22 1.58 -3.57
CA ARG A 355 35.32 1.60 -4.73
C ARG A 355 34.28 0.48 -4.70
N SER A 356 33.95 -0.09 -3.55
CA SER A 356 32.95 -1.16 -3.44
C SER A 356 31.51 -0.65 -3.51
N TYR A 357 30.56 -1.52 -3.86
CA TYR A 357 29.13 -1.17 -3.81
C TYR A 357 28.62 -0.89 -2.40
N ALA A 358 29.25 -1.44 -1.35
CA ALA A 358 28.99 -1.03 0.03
C ALA A 358 29.28 0.46 0.21
N MET A 359 30.45 0.91 -0.24
CA MET A 359 30.86 2.31 -0.13
C MET A 359 29.99 3.23 -1.00
N LYS A 360 29.68 2.81 -2.23
CA LYS A 360 28.74 3.51 -3.11
C LYS A 360 27.38 3.72 -2.46
N TYR A 361 26.83 2.71 -1.79
CA TYR A 361 25.57 2.86 -1.07
C TYR A 361 25.65 3.95 0.01
N MET A 362 26.76 4.03 0.74
CA MET A 362 26.96 5.08 1.74
C MET A 362 27.05 6.46 1.10
N ASP A 363 27.74 6.59 -0.04
CA ASP A 363 27.83 7.83 -0.80
C ASP A 363 26.44 8.26 -1.30
N ASP A 364 25.68 7.33 -1.89
CA ASP A 364 24.31 7.58 -2.33
C ASP A 364 23.43 8.06 -1.15
N VAL A 365 23.49 7.40 0.02
CA VAL A 365 22.74 7.83 1.22
C VAL A 365 23.11 9.25 1.64
N VAL A 366 24.40 9.60 1.64
CA VAL A 366 24.88 10.95 1.97
C VAL A 366 24.33 11.98 0.99
N ASP A 367 24.40 11.69 -0.31
CA ASP A 367 23.93 12.58 -1.36
C ASP A 367 22.42 12.84 -1.26
N TYR A 368 21.63 11.79 -1.04
CA TYR A 368 20.18 11.94 -0.84
C TYR A 368 19.86 12.74 0.43
N ILE A 369 20.54 12.50 1.55
CA ILE A 369 20.33 13.30 2.77
C ILE A 369 20.62 14.77 2.53
N TYR A 370 21.69 15.10 1.80
CA TYR A 370 21.98 16.49 1.45
C TYR A 370 20.88 17.14 0.62
N GLN A 371 20.34 16.43 -0.38
CA GLN A 371 19.22 16.90 -1.18
C GLN A 371 17.97 17.12 -0.33
N TRP A 372 17.66 16.21 0.58
CA TRP A 372 16.51 16.32 1.48
C TRP A 372 16.66 17.48 2.47
N LEU A 373 17.85 17.69 3.05
CA LEU A 373 18.13 18.82 3.93
C LEU A 373 17.99 20.16 3.21
N ASP A 374 18.47 20.26 1.97
CA ASP A 374 18.28 21.46 1.14
C ASP A 374 16.79 21.72 0.86
N CYS A 375 16.01 20.67 0.59
CA CYS A 375 14.55 20.79 0.41
C CYS A 375 13.83 21.24 1.68
N ILE A 376 14.11 20.61 2.82
CA ILE A 376 13.56 20.97 4.15
C ILE A 376 13.80 22.45 4.42
N ALA A 377 15.03 22.89 4.20
CA ALA A 377 15.46 24.21 4.61
C ALA A 377 14.93 25.30 3.66
N ARG A 378 14.80 25.04 2.35
CA ARG A 378 14.04 25.90 1.41
C ARG A 378 12.57 26.05 1.80
N LYS A 379 11.97 25.01 2.37
CA LYS A 379 10.55 24.99 2.80
C LYS A 379 10.34 25.51 4.22
N GLY A 380 11.41 25.84 4.95
CA GLY A 380 11.33 26.25 6.36
C GLY A 380 10.84 25.15 7.29
N ILE A 381 10.96 23.88 6.91
CA ILE A 381 10.55 22.73 7.72
C ILE A 381 11.62 22.51 8.80
N ILE A 382 11.21 22.27 10.05
CA ILE A 382 12.15 21.98 11.15
C ILE A 382 12.19 20.46 11.43
N SER A 383 11.06 19.76 11.29
CA SER A 383 10.96 18.31 11.50
C SER A 383 11.95 17.53 10.63
N TYR A 384 12.46 16.41 11.15
CA TYR A 384 13.48 15.54 10.53
C TYR A 384 14.87 16.13 10.35
N THR A 385 15.04 17.45 10.38
CA THR A 385 16.35 18.09 10.25
C THR A 385 17.36 17.48 11.20
N TYR A 386 17.01 17.40 12.50
CA TYR A 386 17.88 16.83 13.52
C TYR A 386 18.23 15.36 13.24
N ASP A 387 17.25 14.52 12.89
CA ASP A 387 17.47 13.10 12.65
C ASP A 387 18.33 12.85 11.41
N LEU A 388 18.06 13.57 10.32
CA LEU A 388 18.82 13.48 9.07
C LEU A 388 20.26 13.96 9.26
N VAL A 389 20.46 15.10 9.93
CA VAL A 389 21.81 15.57 10.28
C VAL A 389 22.53 14.54 11.13
N LYS A 390 21.88 13.98 12.14
CA LYS A 390 22.49 13.00 13.03
C LYS A 390 22.91 11.74 12.26
N ILE A 391 22.07 11.25 11.34
CA ILE A 391 22.41 10.11 10.47
C ILE A 391 23.61 10.44 9.59
N LEU A 392 23.59 11.59 8.90
CA LEU A 392 24.67 12.06 8.04
C LEU A 392 26.00 12.17 8.80
N VAL A 393 25.97 12.84 9.94
CA VAL A 393 27.10 13.00 10.85
C VAL A 393 27.66 11.64 11.27
N GLN A 394 26.79 10.71 11.64
CA GLN A 394 27.21 9.38 12.07
C GLN A 394 27.84 8.57 10.93
N ILE A 395 27.28 8.64 9.72
CA ILE A 395 27.85 8.01 8.52
C ILE A 395 29.25 8.55 8.24
N HIS A 396 29.43 9.87 8.26
CA HIS A 396 30.74 10.50 8.07
C HIS A 396 31.74 10.08 9.15
N LYS A 397 31.30 9.98 10.41
CA LYS A 397 32.13 9.49 11.51
C LYS A 397 32.63 8.08 11.27
N GLU A 398 31.74 7.16 10.92
CA GLU A 398 32.14 5.77 10.67
C GLU A 398 33.07 5.69 9.45
N LYS A 399 32.80 6.45 8.37
CA LYS A 399 33.74 6.56 7.22
C LYS A 399 35.12 7.04 7.64
N THR A 400 35.20 8.10 8.46
CA THR A 400 36.50 8.60 8.95
C THR A 400 37.23 7.56 9.79
N LYS A 401 36.53 6.85 10.68
CA LYS A 401 37.12 5.84 11.56
C LYS A 401 37.63 4.62 10.79
N HIS A 402 36.92 4.21 9.75
CA HIS A 402 37.22 2.99 9.00
C HIS A 402 38.14 3.21 7.80
N ILE A 403 38.09 4.38 7.17
CA ILE A 403 38.74 4.62 5.85
C ILE A 403 39.61 5.89 5.86
N TYR A 404 39.58 6.73 6.91
CA TYR A 404 40.37 7.98 7.06
C TYR A 404 40.58 8.74 5.73
N THR A 405 39.50 9.15 5.06
CA THR A 405 39.64 9.99 3.86
C THR A 405 39.49 11.46 4.21
N LEU A 406 40.52 12.26 3.88
CA LEU A 406 40.48 13.72 3.91
C LEU A 406 39.25 14.26 3.16
N GLU A 407 38.90 13.61 2.05
CA GLU A 407 37.75 13.93 1.21
C GLU A 407 36.41 13.86 1.95
N SER A 408 36.18 12.86 2.81
CA SER A 408 34.92 12.77 3.58
C SER A 408 34.77 13.95 4.55
N VAL A 409 35.88 14.32 5.22
CA VAL A 409 35.90 15.46 6.14
C VAL A 409 35.70 16.77 5.39
N GLN A 410 36.29 16.92 4.21
CA GLN A 410 36.09 18.09 3.35
C GLN A 410 34.64 18.23 2.89
N GLN A 411 34.00 17.15 2.42
CA GLN A 411 32.60 17.17 2.02
C GLN A 411 31.68 17.59 3.16
N LEU A 412 31.94 17.07 4.36
CA LEU A 412 31.20 17.47 5.56
C LEU A 412 31.39 18.96 5.90
N ILE A 413 32.62 19.47 5.86
CA ILE A 413 32.90 20.89 6.10
C ILE A 413 32.23 21.75 5.03
N LYS A 414 32.36 21.41 3.75
CA LYS A 414 31.68 22.10 2.64
C LYS A 414 30.18 22.20 2.87
N ALA A 415 29.56 21.09 3.24
CA ALA A 415 28.15 21.06 3.55
C ALA A 415 27.80 21.95 4.74
N PHE A 416 28.55 21.84 5.85
CA PHE A 416 28.37 22.71 7.02
C PHE A 416 28.46 24.18 6.65
N LEU A 417 29.50 24.58 5.90
CA LEU A 417 29.72 25.95 5.48
C LEU A 417 28.57 26.46 4.61
N ARG A 418 28.11 25.64 3.66
CA ARG A 418 26.95 25.94 2.82
C ARG A 418 25.69 26.15 3.67
N PHE A 419 25.35 25.19 4.53
CA PHE A 419 24.16 25.29 5.38
C PHE A 419 24.24 26.47 6.37
N SER A 420 25.42 26.71 6.93
CA SER A 420 25.66 27.84 7.84
C SER A 420 25.47 29.19 7.14
N ARG A 421 25.93 29.30 5.90
CA ARG A 421 25.74 30.50 5.07
C ARG A 421 24.28 30.69 4.70
N ASP A 422 23.61 29.62 4.26
CA ASP A 422 22.27 29.69 3.69
C ASP A 422 21.19 29.86 4.78
N TYR A 423 21.42 29.35 6.01
CA TYR A 423 20.41 29.30 7.08
C TYR A 423 20.80 29.95 8.42
N GLY A 424 22.06 30.35 8.58
CA GLY A 424 22.54 31.08 9.76
C GLY A 424 22.90 30.21 10.98
N LYS A 425 23.59 30.83 11.95
CA LYS A 425 24.20 30.19 13.13
C LYS A 425 23.18 29.57 14.10
N GLU A 426 22.02 30.21 14.21
CA GLU A 426 20.98 29.86 15.18
C GLU A 426 20.13 28.67 14.73
N ASN A 427 20.31 28.21 13.49
CA ASN A 427 19.58 27.06 12.97
C ASN A 427 19.99 25.78 13.71
N ALA A 428 19.00 25.01 14.18
CA ALA A 428 19.24 23.77 14.92
C ALA A 428 20.07 22.74 14.12
N MET A 429 19.91 22.68 12.79
CA MET A 429 20.74 21.87 11.89
C MET A 429 22.22 22.21 12.05
N VAL A 430 22.52 23.51 11.94
CA VAL A 430 23.86 24.06 11.96
C VAL A 430 24.50 23.83 13.32
N ALA A 431 23.75 23.96 14.41
CA ALA A 431 24.21 23.65 15.76
C ALA A 431 24.61 22.17 15.93
N VAL A 432 23.86 21.23 15.35
CA VAL A 432 24.20 19.79 15.41
C VAL A 432 25.45 19.48 14.58
N PHE A 433 25.55 20.02 13.36
CA PHE A 433 26.77 19.89 12.56
C PHE A 433 27.99 20.47 13.30
N TRP A 434 27.83 21.63 13.95
CA TRP A 434 28.91 22.28 14.68
C TRP A 434 29.44 21.41 15.83
N ARG A 435 28.54 20.86 16.66
CA ARG A 435 28.92 19.93 17.74
C ARG A 435 29.73 18.74 17.23
N TYR A 436 29.43 18.27 16.02
CA TYR A 436 30.19 17.20 15.42
C TYR A 436 31.58 17.65 14.94
N ILE A 437 31.70 18.83 14.33
CA ILE A 437 33.00 19.40 13.98
C ILE A 437 33.88 19.52 15.23
N GLU A 438 33.31 19.91 16.37
CA GLU A 438 34.00 19.92 17.66
C GLU A 438 34.47 18.52 18.10
N ASP A 439 33.61 17.50 17.98
CA ASP A 439 33.97 16.12 18.32
C ASP A 439 35.02 15.53 17.37
N LEU A 440 34.97 15.87 16.08
CA LEU A 440 35.99 15.50 15.10
C LEU A 440 37.33 16.16 15.42
N ASN A 441 37.32 17.44 15.82
CA ASN A 441 38.54 18.12 16.27
C ASN A 441 39.16 17.44 17.50
N ARG A 442 38.33 16.95 18.43
CA ARG A 442 38.80 16.23 19.62
C ARG A 442 39.43 14.89 19.29
N GLN A 443 38.90 14.18 18.30
CA GLN A 443 39.36 12.84 17.91
C GLN A 443 40.54 12.91 16.94
N GLU A 444 40.43 13.75 15.91
CA GLU A 444 41.35 13.82 14.76
C GLU A 444 41.67 15.29 14.37
N PRO A 445 42.34 16.06 15.24
CA PRO A 445 42.58 17.49 15.03
C PRO A 445 43.40 17.78 13.77
N GLN A 446 44.34 16.90 13.43
CA GLN A 446 45.21 17.06 12.27
C GLN A 446 44.44 16.90 10.94
N LEU A 447 43.51 15.95 10.90
CA LEU A 447 42.68 15.71 9.71
C LEU A 447 41.73 16.89 9.46
N LEU A 448 41.10 17.39 10.54
CA LEU A 448 40.25 18.58 10.46
C LEU A 448 41.05 19.81 10.01
N TYR A 449 42.25 20.00 10.54
CA TYR A 449 43.13 21.11 10.14
C TYR A 449 43.47 21.07 8.64
N LEU A 450 43.86 19.91 8.12
CA LEU A 450 44.16 19.74 6.70
C LEU A 450 42.94 20.04 5.83
N ALA A 451 41.76 19.53 6.23
CA ALA A 451 40.53 19.76 5.51
C ALA A 451 40.14 21.26 5.48
N LEU A 452 40.23 21.95 6.63
CA LEU A 452 39.94 23.39 6.73
C LEU A 452 40.93 24.26 5.95
N LYS A 453 42.21 23.85 5.90
CA LYS A 453 43.26 24.56 5.16
C LYS A 453 43.00 24.53 3.65
N GLU A 454 42.52 23.41 3.12
CA GLU A 454 42.20 23.27 1.69
C GLU A 454 40.86 23.92 1.31
N GLU A 455 39.87 23.93 2.20
CA GLU A 455 38.57 24.59 1.94
C GLU A 455 38.65 26.13 1.95
N SER A 456 39.80 26.73 2.29
CA SER A 456 40.03 28.18 2.24
C SER A 456 38.97 29.00 2.99
N VAL A 457 38.59 28.57 4.20
CA VAL A 457 37.56 29.22 5.03
C VAL A 457 37.89 30.71 5.19
N SER A 458 37.12 31.56 4.51
CA SER A 458 37.37 33.00 4.40
C SER A 458 36.90 33.72 5.66
N ARG A 459 37.44 34.93 5.91
CA ARG A 459 37.03 35.80 7.03
C ARG A 459 35.54 36.16 7.01
N GLU A 460 34.89 36.04 5.86
CA GLU A 460 33.47 36.31 5.66
C GLU A 460 32.57 35.13 6.06
N THR A 461 33.16 34.00 6.41
CA THR A 461 32.43 32.81 6.87
C THR A 461 31.84 33.04 8.26
N LEU A 462 30.56 32.69 8.43
CA LEU A 462 29.81 32.86 9.69
C LEU A 462 30.48 32.22 10.94
N PHE A 463 31.28 31.16 10.74
CA PHE A 463 31.99 30.41 11.78
C PHE A 463 33.51 30.62 11.75
N TYR A 464 34.01 31.63 11.02
CA TYR A 464 35.46 31.82 10.83
C TYR A 464 36.21 31.91 12.16
N GLU A 465 35.74 32.74 13.10
CA GLU A 465 36.39 32.88 14.42
C GLU A 465 36.33 31.59 15.25
N ASP A 466 35.22 30.85 15.14
CA ASP A 466 35.05 29.60 15.88
C ASP A 466 35.99 28.51 15.34
N PHE A 467 36.17 28.42 14.01
CA PHE A 467 37.16 27.55 13.40
C PHE A 467 38.60 27.93 13.76
N GLN A 468 38.91 29.22 13.81
CA GLN A 468 40.22 29.71 14.25
C GLN A 468 40.52 29.30 15.69
N LYS A 469 39.53 29.38 16.60
CA LYS A 469 39.66 28.89 17.97
C LYS A 469 39.89 27.38 18.02
N LEU A 470 39.08 26.61 17.28
CA LEU A 470 39.21 25.15 17.21
C LEU A 470 40.61 24.67 16.78
N VAL A 471 41.14 25.30 15.73
CA VAL A 471 42.43 24.92 15.12
C VAL A 471 43.63 25.43 15.92
N SER A 472 43.49 26.59 16.58
CA SER A 472 44.57 27.17 17.38
C SER A 472 44.73 26.54 18.77
N GLY A 473 43.81 25.64 19.17
CA GLY A 473 43.84 24.95 20.45
C GLY A 473 43.66 25.87 21.66
N LYS A 474 43.07 27.06 21.47
CA LYS A 474 42.86 28.10 22.50
C LYS A 474 41.42 28.22 22.96
#